data_AF-A0A3R7CZ47-F1
#
_entry.id   AF-A0A3R7CZ47-F1
#
_cell.length_a   1.000
_cell.length_b   1.000
_cell.length_c   1.000
_cell.angle_alpha   90.00
_cell.angle_beta   90.00
_cell.angle_gamma   90.00
#
_symmetry.space_group_name_H-M   'P 1'
#
loop_
_entity.id
_entity.type
_entity.pdbx_description
1 polymer ?
#
loop_
_entity_poly.entity_id
_entity_poly.type
_entity_poly.pdbx_seq_one_letter_code
_entity_poly.pdbx_strand_id
1 'polypeptide(L)'
;METTKIFNKLPSDAGVVFEGFERITIKSRLDVKKKLEEFIDIVKSERKPTMRVIVGEWGEGKTDAFKRYIEPITKEIGYDAFFVSASTLSNSFELPDVKKLVNATPSSSLQFLVALFASIKAESQISAVTDPANFFDPNEFVED
;
A
#
# COMPACT_ATOMS: atom_id res chain seq x y z
N MET A 1 -22.25 31.16 -38.09
CA MET A 1 -21.12 31.37 -37.15
C MET A 1 -21.09 30.13 -36.27
N GLU A 2 -20.26 29.15 -36.63
CA GLU A 2 -20.13 27.91 -35.86
C GLU A 2 -19.24 28.17 -34.66
N THR A 3 -19.77 28.02 -33.44
CA THR A 3 -18.99 28.12 -32.21
C THR A 3 -18.63 26.72 -31.71
N THR A 4 -17.37 26.54 -31.34
CA THR A 4 -16.84 25.31 -30.75
C THR A 4 -17.55 25.01 -29.43
N LYS A 5 -18.12 23.80 -29.30
CA LYS A 5 -18.77 23.37 -28.05
C LYS A 5 -17.74 23.31 -26.92
N ILE A 6 -18.11 23.86 -25.76
CA ILE A 6 -17.36 23.74 -24.50
C ILE A 6 -17.13 22.25 -24.23
N PHE A 7 -15.87 21.86 -24.01
CA PHE A 7 -15.52 20.47 -23.72
C PHE A 7 -16.38 19.95 -22.57
N ASN A 8 -17.15 18.90 -22.85
CA ASN A 8 -17.86 18.16 -21.81
C ASN A 8 -16.84 17.67 -20.79
N LYS A 9 -17.20 17.83 -19.51
CA LYS A 9 -16.52 17.35 -18.30
C LYS A 9 -15.49 16.25 -18.56
N LEU A 10 -14.30 16.40 -17.99
CA LEU A 10 -13.32 15.31 -17.87
C LEU A 10 -14.05 14.01 -17.50
N PRO A 11 -13.67 12.85 -18.10
CA PRO A 11 -14.32 11.58 -17.79
C PRO A 11 -14.39 11.39 -16.28
N SER A 12 -15.49 10.81 -15.79
CA SER A 12 -15.56 10.42 -14.37
C SER A 12 -14.35 9.57 -14.02
N ASP A 13 -13.80 9.68 -12.81
CA ASP A 13 -12.63 8.91 -12.37
C ASP A 13 -12.77 7.40 -12.59
N ALA A 14 -14.01 6.89 -12.62
CA ALA A 14 -14.36 5.51 -12.96
C ALA A 14 -13.95 5.06 -14.38
N GLY A 15 -13.75 5.98 -15.33
CA GLY A 15 -13.31 5.69 -16.71
C GLY A 15 -11.80 5.78 -16.92
N VAL A 16 -11.03 6.05 -15.86
CA VAL A 16 -9.59 6.26 -15.90
C VAL A 16 -8.89 5.09 -15.21
N VAL A 17 -8.48 4.11 -16.01
CA VAL A 17 -7.68 2.96 -15.59
C VAL A 17 -6.21 3.37 -15.42
N PHE A 18 -5.40 2.61 -14.69
CA PHE A 18 -3.99 2.94 -14.48
C PHE A 18 -3.21 3.13 -15.79
N GLU A 19 -3.48 2.29 -16.79
CA GLU A 19 -2.88 2.37 -18.13
C GLU A 19 -3.32 3.60 -18.93
N GLY A 20 -4.40 4.28 -18.54
CA GLY A 20 -4.97 5.43 -19.25
C GLY A 20 -6.50 5.47 -19.25
N PHE A 21 -7.12 5.76 -20.40
CA PHE A 21 -8.57 5.77 -20.58
C PHE A 21 -8.98 4.59 -21.47
N GLU A 22 -10.27 4.22 -21.49
CA GLU A 22 -10.80 3.14 -22.36
C GLU A 22 -10.31 3.20 -23.82
N ARG A 23 -9.97 4.39 -24.32
CA ARG A 23 -9.53 4.62 -25.72
C ARG A 23 -8.07 5.06 -25.88
N ILE A 24 -7.34 5.29 -24.78
CA ILE A 24 -5.95 5.81 -24.83
C ILE A 24 -5.14 5.12 -23.74
N THR A 25 -4.20 4.27 -24.15
CA THR A 25 -3.22 3.62 -23.25
C THR A 25 -1.86 4.27 -23.37
N ILE A 26 -1.23 4.56 -22.24
CA ILE A 26 0.15 5.05 -22.18
C ILE A 26 1.07 3.82 -22.25
N LYS A 27 1.82 3.67 -23.36
CA LYS A 27 2.66 2.49 -23.60
C LYS A 27 3.62 2.16 -22.45
N SER A 28 4.26 3.17 -21.84
CA SER A 28 5.17 2.96 -20.71
C SER A 28 4.48 2.37 -19.47
N ARG A 29 3.17 2.57 -19.31
CA ARG A 29 2.39 2.02 -18.20
C ARG A 29 1.97 0.57 -18.42
N LEU A 30 1.93 0.09 -19.66
CA LEU A 30 1.65 -1.31 -19.97
C LEU A 30 2.74 -2.22 -19.40
N ASP A 31 4.01 -1.85 -19.57
CA ASP A 31 5.14 -2.60 -19.02
C ASP A 31 5.14 -2.60 -17.49
N VAL A 32 4.77 -1.48 -16.88
CA VAL A 32 4.64 -1.37 -15.43
C VAL A 32 3.50 -2.26 -14.93
N LYS A 33 2.34 -2.24 -15.58
CA LYS A 33 1.21 -3.12 -15.25
C LYS A 33 1.63 -4.58 -15.30
N LYS A 34 2.26 -5.03 -16.39
CA LYS A 34 2.72 -6.42 -16.51
C LYS A 34 3.63 -6.82 -15.34
N LYS A 35 4.56 -5.94 -14.94
CA LYS A 35 5.41 -6.16 -13.77
C LYS A 35 4.63 -6.17 -12.45
N LEU A 36 3.52 -5.43 -12.33
CA LEU A 36 2.66 -5.48 -11.16
C LEU A 36 1.84 -6.79 -11.14
N GLU A 37 1.34 -7.26 -12.27
CA GLU A 37 0.63 -8.55 -12.40
C GLU A 37 1.54 -9.71 -11.98
N GLU A 38 2.73 -9.77 -12.56
CA GLU A 38 3.74 -10.77 -12.20
C GLU A 38 4.08 -10.73 -10.71
N PHE A 39 4.13 -9.53 -10.12
CA PHE A 39 4.40 -9.39 -8.69
C PHE A 39 3.24 -9.88 -7.81
N ILE A 40 2.00 -9.53 -8.17
CA ILE A 40 0.80 -10.01 -7.46
C ILE A 40 0.72 -11.53 -7.53
N ASP A 41 1.05 -12.14 -8.68
CA ASP A 41 1.06 -13.59 -8.84
C ASP A 41 2.14 -14.27 -7.99
N ILE A 42 3.33 -13.68 -7.88
CA ILE A 42 4.37 -14.16 -6.96
C ILE A 42 3.84 -14.14 -5.51
N VAL A 43 3.26 -13.01 -5.08
CA VAL A 43 2.76 -12.83 -3.70
C VAL A 43 1.69 -13.87 -3.33
N LYS A 44 0.88 -14.35 -4.28
CA LYS A 44 -0.13 -15.39 -4.02
C LYS A 44 0.44 -16.72 -3.53
N SER A 45 1.67 -17.06 -3.95
CA SER A 45 2.28 -18.36 -3.69
C SER A 45 3.48 -18.31 -2.74
N GLU A 46 4.03 -17.12 -2.52
CA GLU A 46 5.23 -16.93 -1.70
C GLU A 46 4.90 -16.94 -0.21
N ARG A 47 5.73 -17.63 0.58
CA ARG A 47 5.60 -17.68 2.05
C ARG A 47 6.46 -16.64 2.75
N LYS A 48 7.40 -16.03 2.03
CA LYS A 48 8.30 -15.01 2.54
C LYS A 48 7.82 -13.60 2.21
N PRO A 49 8.13 -12.61 3.06
CA PRO A 49 7.92 -11.21 2.71
C PRO A 49 8.60 -10.89 1.38
N THR A 50 7.84 -10.35 0.43
CA THR A 50 8.34 -9.99 -0.90
C THR A 50 8.14 -8.50 -1.12
N MET A 51 9.12 -7.84 -1.72
CA MET A 51 9.11 -6.40 -1.97
C MET A 51 9.35 -6.11 -3.44
N ARG A 52 8.66 -5.09 -3.97
CA ARG A 52 8.93 -4.51 -5.28
C ARG A 52 8.93 -2.99 -5.17
N VAL A 53 9.90 -2.35 -5.81
CA VAL A 53 10.07 -0.90 -5.80
C VAL A 53 9.58 -0.32 -7.11
N ILE A 54 8.71 0.68 -7.03
CA ILE A 54 8.25 1.46 -8.18
C ILE A 54 9.04 2.77 -8.19
N VAL A 55 9.97 2.90 -9.12
CA VAL A 55 10.77 4.11 -9.33
C VAL A 55 10.19 4.91 -10.48
N GLY A 56 10.12 6.23 -10.31
CA GLY A 56 9.68 7.16 -11.33
C GLY A 56 9.81 8.60 -10.86
N GLU A 57 9.73 9.54 -11.79
CA GLU A 57 9.77 10.97 -11.52
C GLU A 57 8.50 11.46 -10.79
N TRP A 58 8.59 12.67 -10.25
CA TRP A 58 7.43 13.29 -9.62
C TRP A 58 6.31 13.50 -10.65
N GLY A 59 5.08 13.13 -10.29
CA GLY A 59 3.91 13.21 -11.20
C GLY A 59 3.71 12.03 -12.15
N GLU A 60 4.57 11.00 -12.15
CA GLU A 60 4.42 9.87 -13.09
C GLU A 60 3.30 8.86 -12.73
N GLY A 61 2.64 9.05 -11.59
CA GLY A 61 1.48 8.24 -11.18
C GLY A 61 1.82 7.01 -10.31
N LYS A 62 2.89 7.07 -9.50
CA LYS A 62 3.22 6.01 -8.52
C LYS A 62 2.08 5.76 -7.53
N THR A 63 1.53 6.84 -6.96
CA THR A 63 0.36 6.77 -6.06
C THR A 63 -0.89 6.31 -6.79
N ASP A 64 -1.05 6.70 -8.06
CA ASP A 64 -2.17 6.25 -8.89
C ASP A 64 -2.09 4.76 -9.21
N ALA A 65 -0.88 4.19 -9.38
CA ALA A 65 -0.68 2.75 -9.54
C ALA A 65 -1.24 1.97 -8.35
N PHE A 66 -1.06 2.49 -7.14
CA PHE A 66 -1.64 1.89 -5.95
C PHE A 66 -3.18 1.96 -6.00
N LYS A 67 -3.75 3.17 -6.08
CA LYS A 67 -5.19 3.42 -5.93
C LYS A 67 -6.05 2.87 -7.06
N ARG A 68 -5.55 2.94 -8.30
CA ARG A 68 -6.32 2.60 -9.51
C ARG A 68 -6.05 1.19 -10.04
N TYR A 69 -5.08 0.48 -9.46
CA TYR A 69 -4.68 -0.83 -9.97
C TYR A 69 -4.41 -1.85 -8.86
N ILE A 70 -3.41 -1.62 -8.01
CA ILE A 70 -3.00 -2.59 -6.99
C ILE A 70 -4.16 -2.87 -6.04
N GLU A 71 -4.72 -1.83 -5.39
CA GLU A 71 -5.77 -1.97 -4.40
C GLU A 71 -7.06 -2.62 -4.97
N PRO A 72 -7.61 -2.18 -6.12
CA PRO A 72 -8.76 -2.85 -6.72
C PRO A 72 -8.52 -4.33 -7.04
N ILE A 73 -7.39 -4.66 -7.68
CA ILE A 73 -7.12 -6.03 -8.12
C ILE A 73 -6.89 -6.95 -6.92
N THR A 74 -6.10 -6.53 -5.94
CA THR A 74 -5.86 -7.34 -4.74
C THR A 74 -7.17 -7.60 -4.00
N LYS A 75 -8.06 -6.61 -3.93
CA LYS A 75 -9.36 -6.76 -3.30
C LYS A 75 -10.27 -7.74 -4.05
N GLU A 76 -10.26 -7.71 -5.38
CA GLU A 76 -11.01 -8.65 -6.22
C GLU A 76 -10.58 -10.11 -5.99
N ILE A 77 -9.29 -10.35 -5.74
CA ILE A 77 -8.76 -11.68 -5.42
C ILE A 77 -8.79 -12.03 -3.92
N GLY A 78 -9.46 -11.22 -3.09
CA GLY A 78 -9.68 -11.51 -1.66
C GLY A 78 -8.53 -11.12 -0.72
N TYR A 79 -7.61 -10.25 -1.17
CA TYR A 79 -6.51 -9.73 -0.36
C TYR A 79 -6.76 -8.26 0.03
N ASP A 80 -6.24 -7.86 1.19
CA ASP A 80 -6.23 -6.47 1.62
C ASP A 80 -4.97 -5.74 1.12
N ALA A 81 -5.15 -4.49 0.71
CA ALA A 81 -4.06 -3.58 0.39
C ALA A 81 -4.12 -2.36 1.30
N PHE A 82 -2.97 -1.97 1.84
CA PHE A 82 -2.86 -0.84 2.75
C PHE A 82 -1.91 0.21 2.17
N PHE A 83 -2.36 1.46 2.17
CA PHE A 83 -1.51 2.60 1.85
C PHE A 83 -0.92 3.16 3.13
N VAL A 84 0.42 3.21 3.20
CA VAL A 84 1.13 3.84 4.31
C VAL A 84 2.14 4.83 3.73
N SER A 85 2.06 6.09 4.17
CA SER A 85 3.08 7.07 3.83
C SER A 85 4.36 6.87 4.66
N ALA A 86 5.52 7.19 4.08
CA ALA A 86 6.79 7.12 4.80
C ALA A 86 6.81 8.03 6.04
N SER A 87 6.13 9.18 5.98
CA SER A 87 5.94 10.08 7.12
C SER A 87 5.14 9.44 8.24
N THR A 88 4.02 8.76 7.93
CA THR A 88 3.23 8.06 8.96
C THR A 88 4.03 6.93 9.59
N LEU A 89 4.79 6.19 8.77
CA LEU A 89 5.68 5.15 9.28
C LEU A 89 6.74 5.72 10.22
N SER A 90 7.42 6.79 9.81
CA SER A 90 8.41 7.46 10.65
C SER A 90 7.81 7.97 11.96
N ASN A 91 6.62 8.57 11.91
CA ASN A 91 5.94 9.10 13.10
C ASN A 91 5.45 7.99 14.03
N SER A 92 5.15 6.80 13.50
CA SER A 92 4.64 5.68 14.30
C SER A 92 5.68 5.17 15.31
N PHE A 93 6.98 5.28 15.00
CA PHE A 93 8.05 4.93 15.94
C PHE A 93 8.07 5.81 17.20
N GLU A 94 7.50 7.02 17.14
CA GLU A 94 7.49 7.95 18.26
C GLU A 94 6.22 7.86 19.13
N LEU A 95 5.25 7.02 18.73
CA LEU A 95 4.05 6.80 19.54
C LEU A 95 4.43 6.13 20.87
N PRO A 96 3.93 6.60 22.04
CA PRO A 96 4.34 6.08 23.34
C PRO A 96 4.25 4.56 23.49
N ASP A 97 3.13 3.97 23.05
CA ASP A 97 2.90 2.52 23.14
C ASP A 97 3.79 1.72 22.20
N VAL A 98 4.00 2.23 20.97
CA VAL A 98 4.93 1.61 20.00
C VAL A 98 6.35 1.70 20.51
N LYS A 99 6.77 2.85 21.03
CA LYS A 99 8.11 3.07 21.56
C LYS A 99 8.41 2.15 22.73
N LYS A 100 7.42 1.89 23.60
CA LYS A 100 7.55 0.91 24.69
C LYS A 100 7.83 -0.49 24.14
N LEU A 101 7.07 -0.95 23.14
CA LEU A 101 7.23 -2.28 22.53
C LEU A 101 8.54 -2.39 21.74
N VAL A 102 8.90 -1.34 21.00
CA VAL A 102 10.15 -1.26 20.23
C VAL A 102 11.36 -1.35 21.15
N ASN A 103 11.32 -0.70 22.31
CA ASN A 103 12.39 -0.75 23.30
C ASN A 103 12.43 -2.06 24.11
N ALA A 104 11.33 -2.83 24.12
CA ALA A 104 11.25 -4.12 24.82
C ALA A 104 11.96 -5.25 24.06
N THR A 105 12.17 -5.10 22.75
CA THR A 105 12.81 -6.11 21.91
C THR A 105 14.04 -5.56 21.19
N PRO A 106 15.18 -6.30 21.14
CA PRO A 106 16.33 -5.91 20.33
C PRO A 106 16.14 -6.23 18.82
N SER A 107 15.05 -6.91 18.44
CA SER A 107 14.81 -7.36 17.07
C SER A 107 14.29 -6.23 16.18
N SER A 108 15.13 -5.72 15.27
CA SER A 108 14.74 -4.68 14.31
C SER A 108 13.56 -5.08 13.42
N SER A 109 13.38 -6.37 13.14
CA SER A 109 12.24 -6.88 12.38
C SER A 109 10.94 -6.75 13.17
N LEU A 110 10.94 -7.08 14.47
CA LEU A 110 9.76 -6.89 15.32
C LEU A 110 9.45 -5.41 15.51
N GLN A 111 10.48 -4.59 15.73
CA GLN A 111 10.33 -3.13 15.84
C GLN A 111 9.66 -2.55 14.58
N PHE A 112 10.12 -2.97 13.39
CA PHE A 112 9.54 -2.54 12.12
C PHE A 112 8.08 -3.00 11.96
N LEU A 113 7.77 -4.26 12.27
CA LEU A 113 6.41 -4.78 12.16
C LEU A 113 5.43 -4.03 13.07
N VAL A 114 5.80 -3.77 14.33
CA VAL A 114 4.96 -3.02 15.27
C VAL A 114 4.68 -1.61 14.73
N ALA A 115 5.72 -0.90 14.28
CA ALA A 115 5.56 0.42 13.70
C ALA A 115 4.68 0.40 12.43
N LEU A 116 4.88 -0.59 11.54
CA LEU A 116 4.09 -0.76 10.32
C LEU A 116 2.61 -0.99 10.61
N PHE A 117 2.27 -1.88 11.55
CA PHE A 117 0.87 -2.12 11.93
C PHE A 117 0.23 -0.89 12.57
N ALA A 118 0.96 -0.16 13.42
CA ALA A 118 0.48 1.10 13.96
C ALA A 118 0.21 2.14 12.85
N SER A 119 1.07 2.20 11.83
CA SER A 119 0.88 3.09 10.67
C SER A 119 -0.33 2.71 9.83
N ILE A 120 -0.51 1.41 9.57
CA ILE A 120 -1.68 0.92 8.84
C ILE A 120 -2.96 1.33 9.59
N LYS A 121 -3.01 1.13 10.91
CA LYS A 121 -4.16 1.53 11.74
C LYS A 121 -4.44 3.03 11.65
N ALA A 122 -3.39 3.86 11.65
CA ALA A 122 -3.52 5.31 11.54
C ALA A 122 -4.07 5.79 10.18
N GLU A 123 -3.65 5.19 9.08
CA GLU A 123 -4.05 5.61 7.71
C GLU A 123 -5.39 5.01 7.29
N SER A 124 -5.63 3.74 7.63
CA SER A 124 -6.77 2.99 7.08
C SER A 124 -8.08 3.21 7.83
N GLN A 125 -8.05 3.73 9.07
CA GLN A 125 -9.17 3.72 10.01
C GLN A 125 -9.86 2.35 10.16
N ILE A 126 -9.17 1.26 9.80
CA ILE A 126 -9.69 -0.10 9.89
C ILE A 126 -9.52 -0.57 11.34
N SER A 127 -10.64 -0.92 11.98
CA SER A 127 -10.72 -1.46 13.33
C SER A 127 -10.19 -2.90 13.46
N ALA A 128 -9.92 -3.59 12.34
CA ALA A 128 -9.45 -4.97 12.30
C ALA A 128 -7.94 -5.12 12.53
N VAL A 129 -7.15 -4.04 12.51
CA VAL A 129 -5.73 -4.09 12.87
C VAL A 129 -5.60 -4.10 14.39
N THR A 130 -5.10 -5.20 14.93
CA THR A 130 -4.95 -5.43 16.37
C THR A 130 -4.22 -4.27 17.03
N ASP A 131 -4.70 -3.84 18.19
CA ASP A 131 -4.04 -2.79 18.97
C ASP A 131 -2.60 -3.23 19.32
N PRO A 132 -1.57 -2.41 19.04
CA PRO A 132 -0.21 -2.68 19.50
C PRO A 132 -0.13 -2.98 21.00
N ALA A 133 -1.00 -2.39 21.81
CA ALA A 133 -1.08 -2.67 23.25
C ALA A 133 -1.39 -4.15 23.58
N ASN A 134 -1.94 -4.90 22.63
CA ASN A 134 -2.24 -6.33 22.76
C ASN A 134 -1.14 -7.24 22.15
N PHE A 135 -0.02 -6.67 21.73
CA PHE A 135 1.11 -7.45 21.21
C PHE A 135 1.93 -8.00 22.37
N PHE A 136 1.98 -9.33 22.49
CA PHE A 136 2.82 -10.04 23.46
C PHE A 136 4.14 -10.44 22.80
N ASP A 137 5.26 -10.34 23.52
CA ASP A 137 6.54 -10.81 23.01
C ASP A 137 6.50 -12.35 22.93
N PRO A 138 6.73 -12.97 21.75
CA PRO A 138 6.77 -14.43 21.62
C PRO A 138 7.77 -15.10 22.58
N ASN A 139 8.82 -14.38 23.00
CA ASN A 139 9.79 -14.89 23.97
C ASN A 139 9.21 -15.05 25.38
N GLU A 140 8.10 -14.38 25.71
CA GLU A 140 7.36 -14.59 26.97
C GLU A 140 6.63 -15.94 27.02
N PHE A 141 6.51 -16.64 25.88
CA PHE A 141 5.91 -17.98 25.78
C PHE A 141 6.96 -19.10 25.65
N VAL A 142 8.26 -18.77 25.68
CA VAL A 142 9.36 -19.75 25.65
C VAL A 142 9.96 -19.87 27.05
N GLU A 143 9.12 -20.19 28.04
CA GLU A 143 9.57 -20.79 29.30
C GLU A 143 8.88 -22.15 29.45
N ASP A 144 9.63 -23.20 29.06
CA ASP A 144 9.64 -24.55 29.64
C ASP A 144 10.94 -25.28 29.19
#